data_AF-A0A9E2KD35-F1
#
_entry.id   AF-A0A9E2KD35-F1
#
_cell.length_a   1.000
_cell.length_b   1.000
_cell.length_c   1.000
_cell.angle_alpha   90.00
_cell.angle_beta   90.00
_cell.angle_gamma   90.00
#
_symmetry.space_group_name_H-M   'P 1'
#
loop_
_entity.id
_entity.type
_entity.pdbx_description
1 polymer ?
#
loop_
_entity_poly.entity_id
_entity_poly.type
_entity_poly.pdbx_seq_one_letter_code
_entity_poly.pdbx_strand_id
1 'polypeptide(L)' 'AQMKERMAHDDNQVYWIDEFNQIDANQAFYITDQGKLMISFDKYTIGPGSMGIQEFEIPTDILQDILVSNTYVK' A
#
# COMPACT_ATOMS: atom_id res chain seq x y z
N ALA A 1 6.07 -7.25 1.47
CA ALA A 1 5.56 -8.23 2.45
C ALA A 1 4.04 -8.42 2.29
N GLN A 2 3.24 -7.36 2.44
CA GLN A 2 1.76 -7.45 2.42
C GLN A 2 1.15 -8.11 1.16
N MET A 3 1.67 -7.82 -0.06
CA MET A 3 1.19 -8.48 -1.29
C MET A 3 1.34 -10.01 -1.24
N LYS A 4 2.51 -10.50 -0.79
CA LYS A 4 2.78 -11.94 -0.63
C LYS A 4 1.84 -12.57 0.38
N GLU A 5 1.58 -11.88 1.48
CA GLU A 5 0.68 -12.34 2.52
C GLU A 5 -0.77 -12.44 2.03
N ARG A 6 -1.26 -11.43 1.29
CA ARG A 6 -2.60 -11.46 0.68
C ARG A 6 -2.75 -12.63 -0.30
N MET A 7 -1.75 -12.85 -1.17
CA MET A 7 -1.74 -13.98 -2.11
C MET A 7 -1.67 -15.35 -1.40
N ALA A 8 -1.06 -15.43 -0.23
CA ALA A 8 -1.02 -16.67 0.56
C ALA A 8 -2.35 -16.98 1.26
N HIS A 9 -3.21 -15.98 1.48
CA HIS A 9 -4.50 -16.13 2.16
C HIS A 9 -5.70 -16.20 1.21
N ASP A 10 -5.57 -15.68 -0.02
CA ASP A 10 -6.63 -15.66 -1.02
C ASP A 10 -6.06 -15.89 -2.43
N ASP A 11 -6.41 -17.05 -3.01
CA ASP A 11 -5.99 -17.47 -4.35
C ASP A 11 -6.50 -16.55 -5.47
N ASN A 12 -7.47 -15.67 -5.20
CA ASN A 12 -7.95 -14.68 -6.17
C ASN A 12 -7.08 -13.40 -6.19
N GLN A 13 -6.16 -13.24 -5.24
CA GLN A 13 -5.23 -12.11 -5.23
C GLN A 13 -4.03 -12.44 -6.11
N VAL A 14 -3.73 -11.56 -7.06
CA VAL A 14 -2.62 -11.74 -7.99
C VAL A 14 -1.85 -10.43 -8.14
N TYR A 15 -0.64 -10.35 -7.57
CA TYR A 15 0.22 -9.17 -7.72
C TYR A 15 1.46 -9.50 -8.56
N TRP A 16 1.90 -8.55 -9.40
CA TRP A 16 3.12 -8.68 -10.21
C TRP A 16 4.36 -8.33 -9.38
N ILE A 17 4.64 -9.15 -8.36
CA ILE A 17 5.65 -8.86 -7.33
C ILE A 17 7.06 -8.74 -7.91
N ASP A 18 7.39 -9.54 -8.93
CA ASP A 18 8.72 -9.52 -9.54
C ASP A 18 8.93 -8.29 -10.45
N GLU A 19 7.84 -7.62 -10.86
CA GLU A 19 7.87 -6.40 -11.68
C GLU A 19 7.72 -5.13 -10.83
N PHE A 20 7.12 -5.23 -9.65
CA PHE A 20 6.91 -4.13 -8.74
C PHE A 20 8.10 -3.93 -7.78
N ASN A 21 8.93 -2.93 -8.07
CA ASN A 21 10.13 -2.63 -7.28
C ASN A 21 9.94 -1.52 -6.23
N GLN A 22 9.31 -0.41 -6.62
CA GLN A 22 9.14 0.76 -5.76
C GLN A 22 7.90 1.57 -6.16
N ILE A 23 7.39 2.37 -5.23
CA ILE A 23 6.36 3.38 -5.50
C ILE A 23 6.97 4.63 -6.16
N ASP A 24 6.14 5.43 -6.81
CA ASP A 24 6.54 6.76 -7.28
C ASP A 24 6.78 7.73 -6.09
N ALA A 25 7.66 8.72 -6.27
CA ALA A 25 7.90 9.73 -5.24
C ALA A 25 6.63 10.56 -4.92
N ASN A 26 5.70 10.67 -5.88
CA ASN A 26 4.40 11.31 -5.76
C ASN A 26 3.26 10.29 -5.84
N GLN A 27 3.48 9.05 -5.37
CA GLN A 27 2.45 8.02 -5.33
C GLN A 27 1.18 8.51 -4.64
N ALA A 28 0.02 8.15 -5.19
CA ALA A 28 -1.27 8.48 -4.60
C ALA A 28 -1.40 7.87 -3.20
N PHE A 29 -1.72 8.72 -2.21
CA PHE A 29 -1.94 8.31 -0.83
C PHE A 29 -3.01 9.16 -0.17
N TYR A 30 -3.53 8.68 0.96
CA TYR A 30 -4.34 9.47 1.86
C TYR A 30 -4.09 9.07 3.32
N ILE A 31 -4.57 9.88 4.25
CA ILE A 31 -4.53 9.60 5.68
C ILE A 31 -5.96 9.33 6.14
N THR A 32 -6.18 8.21 6.80
CA THR A 32 -7.51 7.85 7.34
C THR A 32 -7.85 8.72 8.55
N ASP A 33 -9.12 8.72 8.94
CA ASP A 33 -9.58 9.41 10.17
C ASP A 33 -8.89 8.88 11.44
N GLN A 34 -8.32 7.67 11.38
CA GLN A 34 -7.54 7.07 12.46
C GLN A 34 -6.05 7.49 12.43
N GLY A 35 -5.64 8.31 11.47
CA GLY A 35 -4.25 8.71 11.29
C GLY A 35 -3.39 7.62 10.67
N LYS A 36 -3.95 6.70 9.87
CA LYS A 36 -3.19 5.68 9.16
C LYS A 36 -2.86 6.12 7.74
N LEU A 37 -1.62 5.88 7.30
CA LEU A 37 -1.20 6.18 5.94
C LEU A 37 -1.67 5.05 5.01
N MET A 38 -2.45 5.40 3.99
CA MET A 38 -2.94 4.49 2.96
C MET A 38 -2.30 4.83 1.61
N ILE A 39 -1.63 3.86 1.00
CA ILE A 39 -1.15 3.97 -0.39
C ILE A 39 -2.19 3.35 -1.32
N SER A 40 -2.53 4.05 -2.40
CA SER A 40 -3.53 3.61 -3.38
C SER A 40 -2.88 3.39 -4.75
N PHE A 41 -3.22 2.28 -5.40
CA PHE A 41 -2.77 1.91 -6.73
C PHE A 41 -3.95 1.78 -7.67
N ASP A 42 -3.85 2.45 -8.82
CA ASP A 42 -4.83 2.32 -9.90
C ASP A 42 -4.84 0.90 -10.48
N LYS A 43 -5.96 0.57 -11.14
CA LYS A 43 -6.11 -0.70 -11.86
C LYS A 43 -4.93 -0.92 -12.82
N TYR A 44 -4.50 -2.16 -12.97
CA TYR A 44 -3.37 -2.55 -13.83
C TYR A 44 -1.99 -2.07 -13.39
N THR A 45 -1.85 -1.38 -12.24
CA THR A 45 -0.53 -0.90 -11.80
C THR A 45 0.33 -2.01 -11.20
N ILE A 46 -0.28 -2.89 -10.41
CA ILE A 46 0.42 -3.89 -9.60
C ILE A 46 -0.18 -5.30 -9.74
N GLY A 47 -1.12 -5.48 -10.65
CA GLY A 47 -1.89 -6.72 -10.83
C GLY A 47 -3.01 -6.55 -11.86
N PRO A 48 -3.77 -7.62 -12.18
CA PRO A 48 -4.81 -7.58 -13.19
C PRO A 48 -5.95 -6.64 -12.81
N GLY A 49 -6.58 -6.01 -13.81
CA GLY A 49 -7.66 -5.04 -13.59
C GLY A 49 -8.92 -5.60 -12.90
N SER A 50 -9.07 -6.93 -12.85
CA SER A 50 -10.13 -7.60 -12.08
C SER A 50 -10.03 -7.33 -10.58
N MET A 51 -8.84 -7.03 -10.07
CA MET A 51 -8.63 -6.65 -8.67
C MET A 51 -9.12 -5.24 -8.36
N GLY A 52 -9.41 -4.42 -9.37
CA GLY A 52 -9.81 -3.04 -9.15
C GLY A 52 -8.68 -2.19 -8.58
N ILE A 53 -9.06 -1.12 -7.85
CA ILE A 53 -8.12 -0.26 -7.14
C ILE A 53 -7.63 -1.02 -5.90
N GLN A 54 -6.34 -0.92 -5.63
CA GLN A 54 -5.69 -1.68 -4.56
C GLN A 54 -5.09 -0.72 -3.55
N GLU A 55 -5.41 -0.93 -2.28
CA GLU A 55 -4.97 -0.07 -1.18
C GLU A 55 -4.20 -0.85 -0.12
N PHE A 56 -3.18 -0.20 0.44
CA PHE A 56 -2.30 -0.77 1.45
C PHE A 56 -2.11 0.22 2.58
N GLU A 57 -2.44 -0.20 3.80
CA GLU A 57 -2.09 0.51 5.01
C GLU A 57 -0.60 0.34 5.28
N ILE A 58 0.10 1.43 5.54
CA ILE A 58 1.50 1.40 5.95
C ILE A 58 1.54 1.49 7.48
N PRO A 59 2.07 0.46 8.17
CA PRO A 59 2.15 0.47 9.62
C PRO A 59 2.91 1.69 10.16
N THR A 60 2.31 2.40 11.12
CA THR A 60 2.87 3.65 11.64
C THR A 60 4.19 3.45 12.39
N ASP A 61 4.40 2.27 12.98
CA ASP A 61 5.61 1.91 13.72
C ASP A 61 6.86 1.91 12.84
N ILE A 62 6.75 1.47 11.59
CA ILE A 62 7.87 1.47 10.64
C ILE A 62 8.17 2.87 10.05
N LEU A 63 7.29 3.85 10.30
CA LEU A 63 7.42 5.22 9.79
C LEU A 63 7.99 6.20 10.83
N GLN A 64 8.07 5.82 12.11
CA GLN A 64 8.37 6.76 13.20
C GLN A 64 9.67 7.56 12.99
N ASP A 65 10.71 6.92 12.47
CA ASP A 65 12.02 7.55 12.32
C ASP A 65 12.10 8.54 11.13
N ILE A 66 11.13 8.50 10.22
CA ILE A 66 11.09 9.34 9.00
C ILE A 66 9.98 10.38 9.03
N LEU A 67 9.02 10.25 9.95
CA LEU A 67 7.96 11.25 10.11
C LEU A 67 8.52 12.52 10.75
N VAL A 68 8.18 13.67 10.16
CA VAL A 68 8.52 14.97 10.73
C VAL A 68 7.82 15.18 12.07
N SER A 69 6.61 14.64 12.24
CA SER A 69 5.85 14.64 13.50
C SER A 69 4.69 13.64 13.45
N ASN A 70 4.11 13.32 14.62
CA ASN A 70 2.91 12.49 14.77
C ASN A 70 1.59 13.28 14.69
N THR A 71 1.61 14.44 14.00
CA THR A 71 0.44 15.31 13.86
C THR A 71 -0.63 14.64 13.00
N TYR A 72 -0.21 14.03 11.89
CA TYR A 72 -1.10 13.47 10.87
C TYR A 72 -1.14 11.94 10.88
N VAL A 73 0.01 11.29 11.12
CA VAL A 73 0.14 9.83 11.14
C VAL A 73 0.36 9.37 12.60
N LYS A 74 -0.42 8.38 13.06
CA LYS A 74 -0.51 7.95 14.47
C LYS A 74 -0.42 6.45 14.67
#